data_AF-A0A369RH53-F1
#
_entry.id   AF-A0A369RH53-F1
#
_cell.length_a   1.000
_cell.length_b   1.000
_cell.length_c   1.000
_cell.angle_alpha   90.00
_cell.angle_beta   90.00
_cell.angle_gamma   90.00
#
_symmetry.space_group_name_H-M   'P 1'
#
loop_
_entity.id
_entity.type
_entity.pdbx_description
1 polymer ?
#
loop_
_entity_poly.entity_id
_entity_poly.type
_entity_poly.pdbx_seq_one_letter_code
_entity_poly.pdbx_strand_id
1 'polypeptide(L)'
;MTSTGRFNPSNVPTNNLYLKFNFDFNDAANQVIRELGVMVGTKVVEKLPPGQRYFEPQDIENPGILLVLEHTVPLIRTAATRETFSFVVTF
;
A
#
# COMPACT_ATOMS: atom_id res chain seq x y z
N MET A 1 11.42 4.67 8.61
CA MET A 1 11.20 5.84 9.49
C MET A 1 9.92 6.51 9.01
N THR A 2 8.77 6.01 9.42
CA THR A 2 7.50 6.70 9.23
C THR A 2 7.50 7.96 10.09
N SER A 3 7.13 9.09 9.51
CA SER A 3 7.14 10.38 10.22
C SER A 3 6.25 10.28 11.47
N THR A 4 6.84 10.45 12.65
CA THR A 4 6.16 10.46 13.95
C THR A 4 5.41 11.78 14.22
N GLY A 5 5.25 12.61 13.19
CA GLY A 5 4.54 13.89 13.25
C GLY A 5 3.03 13.71 13.44
N ARG A 6 2.40 14.67 14.12
CA ARG A 6 0.95 14.80 14.15
C ARG A 6 0.51 15.55 12.89
N PHE A 7 -0.17 14.85 11.98
CA PHE A 7 -0.72 15.42 10.75
C PHE A 7 -2.22 15.63 10.89
N ASN A 8 -2.73 16.68 10.25
CA ASN A 8 -4.17 16.95 10.12
C ASN A 8 -4.56 17.00 8.64
N PRO A 9 -5.77 16.56 8.26
CA PRO A 9 -6.28 16.74 6.91
C PRO A 9 -6.30 18.22 6.52
N SER A 10 -5.82 18.52 5.30
CA SER A 10 -5.84 19.86 4.74
C SER A 10 -6.75 19.88 3.50
N ASN A 11 -7.58 20.91 3.39
CA ASN A 11 -8.38 21.18 2.19
C ASN A 11 -7.63 22.05 1.16
N VAL A 12 -6.43 22.52 1.49
CA VAL A 12 -5.51 23.20 0.58
C VAL A 12 -4.28 22.33 0.32
N PRO A 13 -3.64 22.41 -0.87
CA PRO A 13 -2.43 21.67 -1.15
C PRO A 13 -1.34 21.91 -0.11
N THR A 14 -0.66 20.84 0.29
CA THR A 14 0.51 20.88 1.16
C THR A 14 1.59 19.99 0.58
N ASN A 15 2.82 20.11 1.08
CA ASN A 15 3.92 19.23 0.71
C ASN A 15 3.78 17.80 1.27
N ASN A 16 2.71 17.50 2.02
CA ASN A 16 2.49 16.18 2.62
C ASN A 16 1.36 15.44 1.90
N LEU A 17 1.61 14.16 1.60
CA LEU A 17 0.64 13.25 1.02
C LEU A 17 0.37 12.10 2.00
N TYR A 18 -0.89 11.95 2.43
CA TYR A 18 -1.34 10.81 3.22
C TYR A 18 -1.85 9.71 2.29
N LEU A 19 -1.30 8.51 2.44
CA LEU A 19 -1.66 7.32 1.67
C LEU A 19 -2.21 6.28 2.64
N LYS A 20 -3.36 5.69 2.31
CA LYS A 20 -4.01 4.65 3.12
C LYS A 20 -4.41 3.49 2.24
N PHE A 21 -3.98 2.30 2.61
CA PHE A 21 -4.27 1.04 1.93
C PHE A 21 -4.99 0.12 2.90
N ASN A 22 -6.12 -0.45 2.46
CA ASN A 22 -6.88 -1.39 3.26
C ASN A 22 -6.85 -2.74 2.56
N PHE A 23 -6.37 -3.76 3.25
CA PHE A 23 -6.46 -5.15 2.81
C PHE A 23 -7.82 -5.69 3.27
N ASP A 24 -8.57 -6.28 2.35
CA ASP A 24 -9.75 -7.05 2.69
C ASP A 24 -9.37 -8.40 3.33
N PHE A 25 -10.33 -9.16 3.81
CA PHE A 25 -10.11 -10.41 4.53
C PHE A 25 -9.24 -11.39 3.74
N ASN A 26 -9.51 -11.57 2.44
CA ASN A 26 -8.80 -12.56 1.63
C ASN A 26 -7.48 -12.02 1.03
N ASP A 27 -7.24 -10.72 1.12
CA ASP A 27 -6.06 -10.10 0.53
C ASP A 27 -4.79 -10.55 1.27
N ALA A 28 -3.88 -11.18 0.53
CA ALA A 28 -2.64 -11.78 1.04
C ALA A 28 -2.85 -12.75 2.22
N ALA A 29 -4.00 -13.43 2.29
CA ALA A 29 -4.27 -14.37 3.38
C ALA A 29 -3.17 -15.44 3.50
N ASN A 30 -2.71 -15.71 4.72
CA ASN A 30 -1.62 -16.63 5.06
C ASN A 30 -0.23 -16.21 4.58
N GLN A 31 -0.06 -14.99 4.06
CA GLN A 31 1.26 -14.45 3.73
C GLN A 31 1.92 -13.83 4.98
N VAL A 32 3.26 -13.87 5.00
CA VAL A 32 4.06 -13.18 6.01
C VAL A 32 4.69 -11.96 5.36
N ILE A 33 4.23 -10.77 5.73
CA ILE A 33 4.72 -9.49 5.22
C ILE A 33 5.89 -9.03 6.10
N ARG A 34 6.98 -8.63 5.47
CA ARG A 34 8.19 -8.09 6.14
C ARG A 34 8.58 -6.71 5.63
N GLU A 35 8.03 -6.34 4.48
CA GLU A 35 8.34 -5.10 3.78
C GLU A 35 7.04 -4.52 3.23
N LEU A 36 6.89 -3.21 3.37
CA LEU A 36 5.80 -2.45 2.80
C LEU A 36 6.40 -1.39 1.88
N GLY A 37 5.83 -1.28 0.68
CA GLY A 37 6.30 -0.34 -0.33
C GLY A 37 5.18 0.50 -0.92
N VAL A 38 5.46 1.76 -1.21
CA VAL A 38 4.59 2.62 -2.04
C VAL A 38 5.22 2.71 -3.43
N MET A 39 4.52 2.20 -4.43
CA MET A 39 4.91 2.27 -5.83
C MET A 39 4.15 3.39 -6.54
N VAL A 40 4.81 4.11 -7.45
CA VAL A 40 4.23 5.17 -8.28
C VAL A 40 4.38 4.81 -9.75
N GLY A 41 3.30 4.98 -10.52
CA GLY A 41 3.30 4.67 -11.95
C GLY A 41 3.18 3.17 -12.26
N THR A 42 2.69 2.36 -11.33
CA THR A 42 2.41 0.93 -11.55
C THR A 42 1.35 0.74 -12.64
N LYS A 43 1.61 -0.18 -13.57
CA LYS A 43 0.70 -0.58 -14.65
C LYS A 43 0.33 -2.06 -14.46
N VAL A 44 -0.97 -2.33 -14.42
CA VAL A 44 -1.52 -3.69 -14.37
C VAL A 44 -1.72 -4.25 -15.78
N VAL A 45 -1.70 -5.58 -15.94
CA VAL A 45 -2.01 -6.21 -17.23
C VAL A 45 -3.44 -5.90 -17.68
N GLU A 46 -3.65 -5.92 -19.00
CA GLU A 46 -4.96 -5.72 -19.60
C GLU A 46 -5.94 -6.86 -19.29
N LYS A 47 -7.25 -6.57 -19.36
CA LYS A 47 -8.36 -7.53 -19.21
C LYS A 47 -8.56 -8.12 -17.80
N LEU A 48 -8.00 -7.50 -16.77
CA LEU A 48 -8.34 -7.84 -15.39
C LEU A 48 -9.80 -7.43 -15.06
N PRO A 49 -10.47 -8.15 -14.13
CA PRO A 49 -11.82 -7.83 -13.69
C PRO A 49 -12.02 -6.35 -13.31
N PRO A 50 -13.10 -5.70 -13.79
CA PRO A 50 -13.37 -4.32 -13.44
C PRO A 50 -13.65 -4.20 -11.93
N GLY A 51 -13.06 -3.17 -11.31
CA GLY A 51 -13.22 -2.91 -9.88
C GLY A 51 -12.28 -3.71 -8.97
N GLN A 52 -11.43 -4.58 -9.50
CA GLN A 52 -10.35 -5.21 -8.73
C GLN A 52 -9.42 -4.14 -8.13
N ARG A 53 -9.08 -4.30 -6.85
CA ARG A 53 -8.23 -3.38 -6.07
C ARG A 53 -6.97 -4.04 -5.50
N TYR A 54 -6.98 -5.36 -5.40
CA TYR A 54 -5.84 -6.16 -4.96
C TYR A 54 -5.28 -6.92 -6.16
N PHE A 55 -3.97 -6.85 -6.36
CA PHE A 55 -3.28 -7.43 -7.51
C PHE A 55 -2.08 -8.23 -7.01
N GLU A 56 -1.88 -9.41 -7.58
CA GLU A 56 -0.71 -10.23 -7.32
C GLU A 56 0.43 -9.85 -8.27
N PRO A 57 1.69 -10.25 -8.00
CA PRO A 57 2.83 -9.89 -8.84
C PRO A 57 2.64 -10.26 -10.33
N GLN A 58 1.94 -11.35 -10.62
CA GLN A 58 1.63 -11.80 -11.98
C GLN A 58 0.64 -10.89 -12.74
N ASP A 59 -0.12 -10.07 -12.01
CA ASP A 59 -1.08 -9.11 -12.56
C ASP A 59 -0.43 -7.75 -12.89
N ILE A 60 0.87 -7.61 -12.67
CA ILE A 60 1.62 -6.37 -12.85
C ILE A 60 2.43 -6.44 -14.15
N GLU A 61 2.13 -5.57 -15.10
CA GLU A 61 2.90 -5.42 -16.34
C GLU A 61 4.15 -4.57 -16.11
N ASN A 62 4.02 -3.47 -15.36
CA ASN A 62 5.14 -2.60 -14.99
C ASN A 62 5.00 -2.19 -13.51
N PRO A 63 5.98 -2.50 -12.65
CA PRO A 63 5.91 -2.17 -11.23
C PRO A 63 5.95 -0.66 -10.94
N GLY A 64 6.53 0.14 -11.83
CA GLY A 64 6.74 1.57 -11.62
C GLY A 64 7.97 1.87 -10.76
N ILE A 65 7.93 2.97 -10.01
CA ILE A 65 9.03 3.46 -9.17
C ILE A 65 8.68 3.26 -7.69
N LEU A 66 9.60 2.66 -6.93
CA LEU A 66 9.48 2.55 -5.48
C LEU A 66 9.78 3.91 -4.82
N LEU A 67 8.76 4.51 -4.21
CA LEU A 67 8.84 5.80 -3.54
C LEU A 67 9.15 5.67 -2.04
N VAL A 68 8.54 4.68 -1.38
CA VAL A 68 8.72 4.41 0.06
C VAL A 68 8.99 2.95 0.25
N LEU A 69 9.92 2.61 1.14
CA LEU A 69 10.15 1.26 1.64
C LEU A 69 10.22 1.30 3.17
N GLU A 70 9.46 0.42 3.82
CA GLU A 70 9.49 0.23 5.26
C GLU A 70 9.64 -1.25 5.59
N HIS A 71 10.65 -1.58 6.40
CA HIS A 71 10.80 -2.91 6.95
C HIS A 71 10.00 -3.02 8.24
N THR A 72 9.20 -4.08 8.36
CA THR A 72 8.39 -4.35 9.53
C THR A 72 8.87 -5.61 10.24
N VAL A 73 8.48 -5.76 11.50
CA VAL A 73 8.47 -7.10 12.10
C VAL A 73 7.53 -8.01 11.29
N PRO A 74 7.73 -9.33 11.29
CA PRO A 74 6.91 -10.24 10.50
C PRO A 74 5.42 -10.07 10.84
N LEU A 75 4.65 -9.67 9.85
CA LEU A 75 3.22 -9.46 9.95
C LEU A 75 2.51 -10.64 9.28
N ILE A 76 1.81 -11.44 10.07
CA ILE A 76 1.12 -12.63 9.60
C ILE A 76 -0.31 -12.25 9.23
N ARG A 77 -0.61 -12.27 7.93
CA ARG A 77 -1.95 -11.96 7.42
C ARG A 77 -2.89 -13.14 7.66
N THR A 78 -4.06 -12.85 8.23
CA THR A 78 -5.13 -13.84 8.43
C THR A 78 -6.44 -13.34 7.85
N ALA A 79 -7.29 -14.25 7.38
CA ALA A 79 -8.59 -13.90 6.83
C ALA A 79 -9.63 -13.46 7.89
N ALA A 80 -9.24 -13.42 9.16
CA ALA A 80 -10.10 -12.94 10.24
C ALA A 80 -10.07 -11.42 10.38
N THR A 81 -9.04 -10.74 9.86
CA THR A 81 -8.82 -9.31 10.09
C THR A 81 -8.56 -8.55 8.79
N ARG A 82 -9.16 -7.35 8.72
CA ARG A 82 -8.77 -6.33 7.75
C ARG A 82 -7.63 -5.51 8.35
N GLU A 83 -6.56 -5.37 7.57
CA GLU A 83 -5.41 -4.58 7.98
C GLU A 83 -5.35 -3.29 7.18
N THR A 84 -4.93 -2.23 7.85
CA THR A 84 -4.79 -0.91 7.26
C THR A 84 -3.35 -0.48 7.41
N PHE A 85 -2.72 -0.13 6.29
CA PHE A 85 -1.40 0.48 6.26
C PHE A 85 -1.54 1.92 5.84
N SER A 86 -0.79 2.80 6.48
CA SER A 86 -0.81 4.21 6.13
C SER A 86 0.55 4.86 6.20
N PHE A 87 0.81 5.73 5.23
CA PHE A 87 2.06 6.46 5.08
C PHE A 87 1.76 7.95 4.96
N VAL A 88 2.69 8.77 5.45
CA VAL A 88 2.75 10.18 5.11
C VAL A 88 4.09 10.43 4.42
N VAL A 89 4.04 10.96 3.20
CA VAL A 89 5.22 11.31 2.40
C VAL A 89 5.31 12.83 2.30
N THR A 90 6.49 13.39 2.52
CA THR A 90 6.75 14.83 2.40
C THR A 90 7.66 15.09 1.20
N PHE A 91 7.32 16.10 0.40
CA PHE A 91 8.04 16.53 -0.81
C PHE A 91 8.70 17.90 -0.66
#